data_AF-A0A846PK43-F1
#
_entry.id   AF-A0A846PK43-F1
#
_cell.length_a   1.000
_cell.length_b   1.000
_cell.length_c   1.000
_cell.angle_alpha   90.00
_cell.angle_beta   90.00
_cell.angle_gamma   90.00
#
_symmetry.space_group_name_H-M   'P 1'
#
loop_
_entity.id
_entity.type
_entity.pdbx_description
1 polymer ?
#
loop_
_entity_poly.entity_id
_entity_poly.type
_entity_poly.pdbx_seq_one_letter_code
_entity_poly.pdbx_strand_id
1 'polypeptide(L)'
;MESNKEDKHKRLAIIIPYRDRFEHLKQFMPYMVNYLKGYNYQIFVIHQKNDDLFNRAGLFNIGFDLVKNYFDYFCFHDIDLLPEESDYSYPTRPAHLSQRCSQFSYKRK
;
A
#
# COMPACT_ATOMS: atom_id res chain seq x y z
N MET A 1 -3.95 3.06 -24.54
CA MET A 1 -4.33 4.28 -23.78
C MET A 1 -3.02 4.94 -23.40
N GLU A 2 -2.74 6.10 -23.99
CA GLU A 2 -1.49 6.82 -23.76
C GLU A 2 -1.42 7.21 -22.28
N SER A 3 -0.43 6.67 -21.56
CA SER A 3 -0.10 7.17 -20.22
C SER A 3 0.37 8.60 -20.37
N ASN A 4 -0.41 9.55 -19.86
CA ASN A 4 -0.06 10.96 -19.88
C ASN A 4 1.25 11.15 -19.10
N LYS A 5 2.19 11.89 -19.69
CA LYS A 5 3.50 12.21 -19.06
C LYS A 5 3.37 12.84 -17.66
N GLU A 6 2.20 13.37 -17.31
CA GLU A 6 1.87 13.93 -15.98
C GLU A 6 1.82 12.89 -14.85
N ASP A 7 1.40 11.64 -15.13
CA ASP A 7 1.24 10.63 -14.07
C ASP A 7 2.59 10.15 -13.51
N LYS A 8 3.68 10.31 -14.28
CA LYS A 8 5.04 9.90 -13.87
C LYS A 8 5.60 10.70 -12.69
N HIS A 9 5.02 11.86 -12.37
CA HIS A 9 5.50 12.71 -11.28
C HIS A 9 4.67 12.61 -10.01
N LYS A 10 3.48 12.00 -10.07
CA LYS A 10 2.59 11.90 -8.91
C LYS A 10 3.17 11.03 -7.82
N ARG A 11 3.09 11.54 -6.59
CA ARG A 11 3.64 10.94 -5.37
C ARG A 11 2.63 10.01 -4.73
N LEU A 12 2.98 8.74 -4.64
CA LEU A 12 2.20 7.70 -3.97
C LEU A 12 2.56 7.60 -2.49
N ALA A 13 1.56 7.66 -1.61
CA ALA A 13 1.71 7.21 -0.22
C ALA A 13 1.15 5.79 -0.06
N ILE A 14 2.00 4.86 0.37
CA ILE A 14 1.57 3.50 0.74
C ILE A 14 1.45 3.45 2.25
N ILE A 15 0.24 3.31 2.77
CA ILE A 15 -0.04 3.30 4.20
C ILE A 15 -0.29 1.87 4.65
N ILE A 16 0.47 1.43 5.65
CA ILE A 16 0.46 0.07 6.15
C ILE A 16 0.15 0.07 7.65
N PRO A 17 -0.99 -0.50 8.07
CA PRO A 17 -1.31 -0.69 9.46
C PRO A 17 -0.46 -1.85 9.99
N TYR A 18 0.18 -1.65 11.14
CA TYR A 18 1.17 -2.58 11.65
C TYR A 18 1.07 -2.76 13.16
N ARG A 19 1.22 -4.00 13.61
CA ARG A 19 1.51 -4.39 15.01
C ARG A 19 2.04 -5.82 15.03
N ASP A 20 3.15 -6.06 15.71
CA ASP A 20 3.71 -7.41 15.98
C ASP A 20 3.86 -8.34 14.75
N ARG A 21 4.21 -7.79 13.58
CA ARG A 21 4.39 -8.53 12.32
C ARG A 21 5.80 -8.38 11.75
N PHE A 22 6.82 -8.41 12.60
CA PHE A 22 8.20 -8.08 12.21
C PHE A 22 8.73 -8.94 11.05
N GLU A 23 8.47 -10.25 11.06
CA GLU A 23 8.91 -11.13 9.97
C GLU A 23 8.23 -10.80 8.64
N HIS A 24 6.95 -10.40 8.64
CA HIS A 24 6.29 -9.91 7.43
C HIS A 24 6.93 -8.60 6.97
N LEU A 25 7.19 -7.66 7.88
CA LEU A 25 7.85 -6.39 7.54
C LEU A 25 9.23 -6.60 6.91
N LYS A 26 10.01 -7.54 7.45
CA LYS A 26 11.33 -7.92 6.95
C LYS A 26 11.30 -8.47 5.53
N GLN A 27 10.24 -9.20 5.16
CA GLN A 27 10.04 -9.70 3.80
C GLN A 27 9.46 -8.63 2.88
N PHE A 28 8.48 -7.88 3.37
CA PHE A 28 7.72 -6.91 2.62
C PHE A 28 8.58 -5.73 2.14
N MET A 29 9.44 -5.17 3.00
CA MET A 29 10.27 -4.02 2.63
C MET A 29 11.17 -4.24 1.41
N PRO A 30 12.09 -5.21 1.40
CA PRO A 30 12.95 -5.43 0.23
C PRO A 30 12.15 -5.82 -1.01
N TYR A 31 11.05 -6.57 -0.84
CA TYR A 31 10.18 -6.95 -1.95
C TYR A 31 9.56 -5.72 -2.61
N MET A 32 8.89 -4.87 -1.84
CA MET A 32 8.20 -3.69 -2.37
C MET A 32 9.16 -2.65 -2.93
N VAL A 33 10.34 -2.49 -2.33
CA VAL A 33 11.39 -1.62 -2.88
C VAL A 33 11.81 -2.06 -4.27
N ASN A 34 11.93 -3.36 -4.48
CA ASN A 34 12.24 -3.91 -5.80
C ASN A 34 11.05 -3.83 -6.76
N TYR A 35 9.84 -4.15 -6.28
CA TYR A 35 8.62 -4.19 -7.10
C TYR A 35 8.25 -2.81 -7.64
N LEU A 36 8.38 -1.77 -6.81
CA LEU A 36 8.01 -0.40 -7.12
C LEU A 36 9.18 0.41 -7.72
N LYS A 37 10.18 -0.26 -8.29
CA LYS A 37 11.27 0.43 -9.02
C LYS A 37 10.69 1.31 -10.12
N GLY A 38 11.00 2.59 -10.08
CA GLY A 38 10.53 3.58 -11.05
C GLY A 38 9.25 4.34 -10.65
N TYR A 39 8.60 3.99 -9.54
CA TYR A 39 7.52 4.78 -8.96
C TYR A 39 8.07 5.88 -8.04
N ASN A 40 7.39 7.02 -8.00
CA ASN A 40 7.63 8.07 -7.00
C ASN A 40 6.73 7.80 -5.78
N TYR A 41 7.26 7.11 -4.77
CA TYR A 41 6.45 6.66 -3.63
C TYR A 41 7.17 6.79 -2.29
N GLN A 42 6.40 6.72 -1.20
CA GLN A 42 6.90 6.53 0.14
C GLN A 42 5.99 5.56 0.92
N ILE A 43 6.59 4.68 1.72
CA ILE A 43 5.86 3.73 2.56
C ILE A 43 5.81 4.25 4.00
N PHE A 44 4.61 4.25 4.58
CA PHE A 44 4.31 4.65 5.93
C PHE A 44 3.79 3.46 6.73
N VAL A 45 4.62 2.95 7.63
CA VAL A 45 4.24 1.88 8.57
C VAL A 45 3.65 2.52 9.82
N ILE A 46 2.33 2.43 9.98
CA ILE A 46 1.58 3.03 11.08
C ILE A 46 1.43 2.00 12.19
N HIS A 47 2.26 2.14 13.22
CA HIS A 47 2.33 1.19 14.33
C HIS A 47 1.28 1.48 15.41
N GLN A 48 0.40 0.52 15.69
CA GLN A 48 -0.47 0.56 16.87
C GLN A 48 0.27 0.04 18.10
N LYS A 49 0.62 0.95 19.01
CA LYS A 49 1.44 0.65 20.20
C LYS A 49 0.67 0.00 21.35
N ASN A 50 -0.64 0.25 21.46
CA ASN A 50 -1.45 -0.25 22.58
C ASN A 50 -1.84 -1.72 22.38
N ASP A 51 -2.20 -2.36 23.49
CA ASP A 51 -2.63 -3.77 23.53
C ASP A 51 -4.12 -3.95 23.22
N ASP A 52 -4.82 -2.88 22.84
CA ASP A 52 -6.23 -2.92 22.44
C ASP A 52 -6.43 -3.81 21.20
N LEU A 53 -7.67 -4.05 20.80
CA LEU A 53 -7.94 -4.72 19.52
C LEU A 53 -7.30 -3.94 18.36
N PHE A 54 -6.71 -4.67 17.41
CA PHE A 54 -6.04 -4.06 16.27
C PHE A 54 -7.06 -3.32 15.39
N ASN A 55 -6.91 -2.00 15.26
CA ASN A 55 -7.82 -1.16 14.51
C ASN A 55 -7.24 -0.80 13.14
N ARG A 56 -7.33 -1.75 12.21
CA ARG A 56 -6.81 -1.61 10.85
C ARG A 56 -7.31 -0.34 10.13
N ALA A 57 -8.62 -0.11 10.13
CA ALA A 57 -9.23 1.03 9.46
C ALA A 57 -8.83 2.38 10.11
N GLY A 58 -8.77 2.42 11.44
CA GLY A 58 -8.30 3.59 12.17
C GLY A 58 -6.86 3.97 11.82
N LEU A 59 -5.97 2.98 11.71
CA LEU A 59 -4.57 3.21 11.34
C LEU A 59 -4.42 3.71 9.90
N PHE A 60 -5.25 3.25 8.95
CA PHE A 60 -5.29 3.82 7.61
C PHE A 60 -5.66 5.31 7.64
N ASN A 61 -6.72 5.67 8.38
CA ASN A 61 -7.17 7.05 8.49
C ASN A 61 -6.11 7.94 9.15
N ILE A 62 -5.47 7.45 10.22
CA ILE A 62 -4.36 8.17 10.89
C ILE A 62 -3.21 8.40 9.91
N GLY A 63 -2.79 7.36 9.18
CA GLY A 63 -1.72 7.49 8.18
C GLY A 63 -2.07 8.48 7.08
N PHE A 64 -3.31 8.44 6.57
CA PHE A 64 -3.80 9.39 5.58
C PHE A 64 -3.76 10.82 6.12
N ASP A 65 -4.33 11.08 7.30
CA ASP A 65 -4.39 12.42 7.88
C ASP A 65 -3.01 13.04 8.14
N LEU A 66 -2.01 12.23 8.49
CA LEU A 66 -0.63 12.68 8.69
C LEU A 66 0.04 13.17 7.39
N VAL A 67 -0.31 12.58 6.24
CA VAL A 67 0.45 12.78 5.00
C VAL A 67 -0.37 13.34 3.83
N LYS A 68 -1.68 13.52 3.98
CA LYS A 68 -2.61 13.89 2.89
C LYS A 68 -2.26 15.15 2.12
N ASN A 69 -1.55 16.10 2.76
CA ASN A 69 -1.16 17.36 2.13
C ASN A 69 0.16 17.29 1.33
N TYR A 70 0.83 16.13 1.32
CA TYR A 70 2.17 15.97 0.71
C TYR A 70 2.21 14.97 -0.45
N PHE A 71 1.11 14.24 -0.68
CA PHE A 71 1.02 13.15 -1.65
C PHE A 71 -0.24 13.29 -2.50
N ASP A 72 -0.18 12.82 -3.74
CA ASP A 72 -1.26 12.98 -4.73
C ASP A 72 -2.31 11.87 -4.61
N TYR A 73 -1.89 10.67 -4.17
CA TYR A 73 -2.75 9.50 -4.06
C TYR A 73 -2.22 8.47 -3.06
N PHE A 74 -3.09 7.55 -2.68
CA PHE A 74 -2.90 6.65 -1.53
C PHE A 74 -3.19 5.21 -1.90
N CYS A 75 -2.36 4.30 -1.39
CA CYS A 75 -2.60 2.88 -1.38
C CYS A 75 -2.69 2.40 0.08
N PHE A 76 -3.85 1.87 0.46
CA PHE A 76 -4.04 1.19 1.73
C PHE A 76 -3.64 -0.28 1.57
N HIS A 77 -2.54 -0.66 2.21
CA HIS A 77 -1.86 -1.92 1.92
C HIS A 77 -1.64 -2.73 3.20
N ASP A 78 -1.91 -4.04 3.16
CA ASP A 78 -1.61 -4.94 4.28
C ASP A 78 -0.16 -5.42 4.22
N ILE A 79 0.48 -5.61 5.39
CA ILE A 79 1.89 -6.01 5.46
C ILE A 79 2.16 -7.44 4.93
N ASP A 80 1.12 -8.28 4.85
CA ASP A 80 1.21 -9.69 4.44
C ASP A 80 0.73 -9.96 3.00
N LEU A 81 0.47 -8.91 2.22
CA LEU A 81 0.20 -9.02 0.79
C LEU A 81 1.46 -8.61 0.01
N LEU A 82 1.87 -9.44 -0.95
CA LEU A 82 2.93 -9.10 -1.90
C LEU A 82 2.35 -9.13 -3.31
N PRO A 83 2.51 -8.07 -4.12
CA PRO A 83 1.94 -8.03 -5.46
C PRO A 83 2.75 -8.89 -6.42
N GLU A 84 2.12 -9.86 -7.08
CA GLU A 84 2.72 -10.54 -8.24
C GLU A 84 2.56 -9.67 -9.50
N GLU A 85 1.31 -9.28 -9.78
CA GLU A 85 0.95 -8.41 -10.91
C GLU A 85 -0.09 -7.39 -10.44
N SER A 86 0.33 -6.15 -10.17
CA SER A 86 -0.54 -5.06 -9.73
C SER A 86 -0.01 -3.72 -10.20
N ASP A 87 -0.92 -2.87 -10.68
CA ASP A 87 -0.61 -1.53 -11.15
C ASP A 87 -0.78 -0.52 -10.01
N TYR A 88 0.33 0.08 -9.58
CA TYR A 88 0.38 1.11 -8.54
C TYR A 88 0.35 2.53 -9.12
N SER A 89 0.10 2.69 -10.42
CA SER A 89 0.02 4.01 -11.05
C SER A 89 -1.20 4.80 -10.57
N TYR A 90 -1.18 6.11 -10.83
CA TYR A 90 -2.26 7.00 -10.42
C TYR A 90 -3.60 6.55 -11.03
N PRO A 91 -4.59 6.17 -10.20
CA PRO A 91 -5.81 5.59 -10.73
C PRO A 91 -6.84 6.67 -11.06
N THR A 92 -7.64 6.47 -12.12
CA THR A 92 -8.75 7.38 -12.48
C THR A 92 -10.00 7.17 -11.63
N ARG A 93 -10.08 6.07 -10.89
CA ARG A 93 -11.16 5.68 -9.98
C ARG A 93 -10.58 4.83 -8.84
N PRO A 94 -11.27 4.67 -7.70
CA PRO A 94 -10.82 3.76 -6.65
C PRO A 94 -10.51 2.37 -7.23
N ALA A 95 -9.30 1.88 -6.95
CA ALA A 95 -8.80 0.62 -7.49
C ALA A 95 -8.66 -0.42 -6.39
N HIS A 96 -9.10 -1.66 -6.67
CA HIS A 96 -8.86 -2.80 -5.82
C HIS A 96 -7.72 -3.64 -6.41
N LEU A 97 -6.55 -3.63 -5.76
CA LEU A 97 -5.32 -4.27 -6.25
C LEU A 97 -5.26 -5.77 -5.95
N SER A 98 -5.75 -6.21 -4.80
CA SER A 98 -5.69 -7.60 -4.32
C SER A 98 -6.88 -8.47 -4.77
N GLN A 99 -7.21 -8.45 -6.07
CA GLN A 99 -8.38 -9.17 -6.61
C GLN A 99 -8.24 -10.68 -6.62
N ARG A 100 -7.01 -11.18 -6.80
CA ARG A 100 -6.69 -12.60 -7.00
C ARG A 100 -5.48 -12.94 -6.14
N CYS A 101 -5.73 -13.30 -4.90
CA CYS A 101 -4.66 -13.68 -3.97
C CYS A 101 -4.43 -15.20 -3.98
N SER A 102 -3.17 -15.61 -3.82
CA SER A 102 -2.77 -17.02 -3.70
C SER A 102 -3.47 -17.74 -2.54
N GLN A 103 -3.74 -17.05 -1.43
CA GLN A 103 -4.54 -17.56 -0.30
C GLN A 103 -5.95 -18.02 -0.71
N PHE A 104 -6.48 -17.55 -1.83
CA PHE A 104 -7.77 -17.95 -2.40
C PHE A 104 -7.63 -18.72 -3.73
N SER A 105 -6.44 -19.31 -3.97
CA SER A 105 -6.10 -20.00 -5.21
C SER A 105 -6.37 -19.14 -6.46
N TYR A 106 -6.11 -17.83 -6.36
CA TYR A 106 -6.32 -16.83 -7.43
C TYR A 106 -7.75 -16.74 -7.97
N LYS A 107 -8.74 -17.26 -7.24
CA LYS A 107 -10.16 -17.04 -7.54
C LYS A 107 -10.50 -15.59 -7.19
N ARG A 108 -11.34 -14.97 -8.02
CA ARG A 108 -11.89 -13.64 -7.69
C ARG A 108 -12.73 -13.76 -6.42
N LYS A 109 -12.49 -12.82 -5.51
CA LYS A 109 -13.32 -12.60 -4.33
C LYS A 109 -14.50 -11.70 -4.66
#